data_AF-A0A4E0QWD8-F1
#
_entry.id   AF-A0A4E0QWD8-F1
#
_cell.length_a   1.000
_cell.length_b   1.000
_cell.length_c   1.000
_cell.angle_alpha   90.00
_cell.angle_beta   90.00
_cell.angle_gamma   90.00
#
_symmetry.space_group_name_H-M   'P 1'
#
loop_
_entity.id
_entity.type
_entity.pdbx_description
1 polymer ?
#
loop_
_entity_poly.entity_id
_entity_poly.type
_entity_poly.pdbx_seq_one_letter_code
_entity_poly.pdbx_strand_id
1 'polypeptide(L)'
;MFERLHAVRHYDGYVIFLEEDHYVVEDILHMKKLVETIWKPNEAKGMIAFGSYATQQNYKDPQVAFGPWISSRDNMGMGISRSMWNRIKPCLASFCTFDDYNWDWTLQHIGANCMLPRLEAMQLLKQTRVYHLGQCDGLHHTAANCSVRLLAQKITQTLQGPDAAYLFPSKLKITELHKSGLRGRPNGGWSDLRDRALCMSMATGVWQPDIIEYAPHLTQHSAL
;
A
#
# COMPACT_ATOMS: atom_id res chain seq x y z
N MET A 1 2.59 10.36 -9.21
CA MET A 1 4.03 10.07 -9.00
C MET A 1 4.69 9.44 -10.23
N PHE A 2 4.30 8.22 -10.66
CA PHE A 2 4.99 7.52 -11.76
C PHE A 2 4.94 8.22 -13.13
N GLU A 3 3.93 9.07 -13.39
CA GLU A 3 3.72 9.72 -14.70
C GLU A 3 4.35 11.13 -14.79
N ARG A 4 4.17 11.95 -13.75
CA ARG A 4 4.43 13.39 -13.81
C ARG A 4 5.63 13.88 -12.99
N LEU A 5 6.09 13.10 -12.00
CA LEU A 5 7.18 13.55 -11.13
C LEU A 5 8.53 13.34 -11.83
N HIS A 6 9.16 14.43 -12.28
CA HIS A 6 10.37 14.38 -13.10
C HIS A 6 11.55 13.68 -12.40
N ALA A 7 11.69 13.87 -11.08
CA ALA A 7 12.77 13.28 -10.29
C ALA A 7 12.79 11.74 -10.29
N VAL A 8 11.65 11.10 -10.55
CA VAL A 8 11.52 9.63 -10.56
C VAL A 8 11.22 9.08 -11.95
N ARG A 9 11.34 9.89 -13.01
CA ARG A 9 11.03 9.51 -14.40
C ARG A 9 11.76 8.23 -14.84
N HIS A 10 13.02 8.08 -14.44
CA HIS A 10 13.86 6.93 -14.78
C HIS A 10 14.06 5.95 -13.61
N TYR A 11 13.38 6.18 -12.48
CA TYR A 11 13.42 5.25 -11.36
C TYR A 11 12.62 3.98 -11.71
N ASP A 12 13.29 2.84 -11.57
CA ASP A 12 12.79 1.51 -11.90
C ASP A 12 12.62 0.59 -10.69
N GLY A 13 13.06 1.02 -9.50
CA GLY A 13 12.86 0.32 -8.23
C GLY A 13 11.44 0.40 -7.67
N TYR A 14 11.24 -0.19 -6.48
CA TYR A 14 10.00 0.01 -5.72
C TYR A 14 9.93 1.42 -5.10
N VAL A 15 8.78 2.06 -5.19
CA VAL A 15 8.41 3.23 -4.38
C VAL A 15 7.51 2.78 -3.25
N ILE A 16 7.83 3.16 -2.02
CA ILE A 16 7.08 2.78 -0.82
C ILE A 16 6.04 3.86 -0.52
N PHE A 17 4.77 3.49 -0.53
CA PHE A 17 3.65 4.35 -0.16
C PHE A 17 3.39 4.20 1.34
N LEU A 18 3.27 5.34 2.02
CA LEU A 18 3.06 5.45 3.47
C LEU A 18 1.94 6.45 3.75
N GLU A 19 1.33 6.32 4.91
CA GLU A 19 0.38 7.26 5.50
C GLU A 19 1.09 8.04 6.63
N GLU A 20 0.51 9.17 7.03
CA GLU A 20 1.14 10.11 7.99
C GLU A 20 1.26 9.56 9.41
N ASP A 21 0.46 8.55 9.74
CA ASP A 21 0.44 7.88 11.03
C ASP A 21 1.25 6.56 11.02
N HIS A 22 2.12 6.37 10.02
CA HIS A 22 3.05 5.26 9.99
C HIS A 22 4.34 5.54 10.76
N TYR A 23 4.76 4.58 11.59
CA TYR A 23 6.11 4.48 12.12
C TYR A 23 6.94 3.54 11.24
N VAL A 24 8.09 4.03 10.76
CA VAL A 24 8.99 3.30 9.87
C VAL A 24 10.19 2.76 10.64
N VAL A 25 10.47 1.47 10.48
CA VAL A 25 11.65 0.82 11.08
C VAL A 25 12.91 1.20 10.32
N GLU A 26 14.02 1.39 11.05
CA GLU A 26 15.28 1.92 10.52
C GLU A 26 15.88 1.11 9.35
N ASP A 27 15.62 -0.20 9.28
CA ASP A 27 16.15 -1.09 8.24
C ASP A 27 15.25 -1.22 6.99
N ILE A 28 14.19 -0.40 6.84
CA ILE A 28 13.25 -0.54 5.71
C ILE A 28 13.93 -0.47 4.34
N LEU A 29 14.95 0.38 4.17
CA LEU A 29 15.67 0.52 2.90
C LEU A 29 16.60 -0.67 2.64
N HIS A 30 17.14 -1.26 3.71
CA HIS A 30 17.90 -2.51 3.62
C HIS A 30 16.97 -3.66 3.20
N MET A 31 15.80 -3.75 3.85
CA MET A 31 14.77 -4.72 3.49
C MET A 31 14.30 -4.55 2.06
N LYS A 32 14.10 -3.31 1.60
CA LYS A 32 13.79 -3.00 0.19
C LYS A 32 14.82 -3.62 -0.76
N LYS A 33 16.11 -3.47 -0.49
CA LYS A 33 17.17 -4.05 -1.33
C LYS A 33 17.14 -5.58 -1.30
N LEU A 34 16.93 -6.20 -0.14
CA LEU A 34 16.83 -7.67 -0.04
C LEU A 34 15.65 -8.21 -0.82
N VAL A 35 14.47 -7.59 -0.69
CA VAL A 35 13.28 -8.06 -1.38
C VAL A 35 13.40 -7.90 -2.89
N GLU A 36 14.12 -6.88 -3.38
CA GLU A 36 14.42 -6.71 -4.81
C GLU A 36 15.29 -7.84 -5.38
N THR A 37 16.05 -8.57 -4.53
CA THR A 37 16.78 -9.78 -4.97
C THR A 37 15.88 -10.99 -5.17
N ILE A 38 14.72 -11.03 -4.50
CA ILE A 38 13.75 -12.13 -4.55
C ILE A 38 12.68 -11.83 -5.59
N TRP A 39 12.17 -10.60 -5.57
CA TRP A 39 11.13 -10.12 -6.46
C TRP A 39 11.56 -8.84 -7.16
N LYS A 40 11.98 -8.95 -8.42
CA LYS A 40 12.54 -7.81 -9.14
C LYS A 40 11.43 -6.83 -9.54
N PRO A 41 11.65 -5.51 -9.37
CA PRO A 41 10.68 -4.48 -9.72
C PRO A 41 10.17 -4.54 -11.18
N ASN A 42 11.01 -4.97 -12.12
CA ASN A 42 10.70 -5.01 -13.54
C ASN A 42 9.85 -6.22 -13.97
N GLU A 43 9.73 -7.27 -13.13
CA GLU A 43 8.98 -8.48 -13.45
C GLU A 43 7.46 -8.30 -13.36
N ALA A 44 6.99 -7.16 -12.84
CA ALA A 44 5.58 -6.80 -12.76
C ALA A 44 4.73 -7.86 -12.03
N LYS A 45 5.29 -8.67 -11.13
CA LYS A 45 4.60 -9.84 -10.57
C LYS A 45 3.65 -9.48 -9.41
N GLY A 46 3.88 -8.37 -8.71
CA GLY A 46 3.01 -7.92 -7.62
C GLY A 46 3.59 -6.75 -6.82
N MET A 47 3.06 -6.55 -5.61
CA MET A 47 3.45 -5.47 -4.69
C MET A 47 4.15 -6.00 -3.45
N ILE A 48 4.88 -5.14 -2.74
CA ILE A 48 5.50 -5.51 -1.45
C ILE A 48 4.65 -4.94 -0.32
N ALA A 49 4.36 -5.73 0.72
CA ALA A 49 3.78 -5.23 1.96
C ALA A 49 4.89 -5.18 3.03
N PHE A 50 5.44 -4.00 3.28
CA PHE A 50 6.45 -3.80 4.33
C PHE A 50 5.83 -3.77 5.73
N GLY A 51 4.53 -3.46 5.82
CA GLY A 51 3.77 -3.49 7.05
C GLY A 51 3.00 -4.82 7.26
N SER A 52 2.68 -5.12 8.51
CA SER A 52 1.74 -6.17 8.90
C SER A 52 1.05 -5.83 10.22
N TYR A 53 -0.24 -6.15 10.34
CA TYR A 53 -1.01 -6.02 11.58
C TYR A 53 -0.77 -7.15 12.59
N ALA A 54 0.28 -7.96 12.42
CA ALA A 54 0.61 -9.02 13.38
C ALA A 54 0.85 -8.43 14.78
N THR A 55 0.10 -8.92 15.77
CA THR A 55 0.20 -8.45 17.16
C THR A 55 1.51 -8.83 17.84
N GLN A 56 2.19 -9.86 17.32
CA GLN A 56 3.50 -10.31 17.77
C GLN A 56 4.48 -10.34 16.60
N GLN A 57 5.64 -9.73 16.84
CA GLN A 57 6.76 -9.72 15.90
C GLN A 57 7.80 -10.79 16.30
N ASN A 58 8.57 -11.24 15.33
CA ASN A 58 9.64 -12.21 15.42
C ASN A 58 10.71 -11.85 14.38
N TYR A 59 11.49 -10.81 14.68
CA TYR A 59 12.60 -10.37 13.81
C TYR A 59 13.70 -11.43 13.66
N LYS A 60 13.77 -12.41 14.58
CA LYS A 60 14.79 -13.48 14.58
C LYS A 60 14.67 -14.47 13.43
N ASP A 61 13.48 -14.62 12.85
CA ASP A 61 13.19 -15.56 11.76
C ASP A 61 12.61 -14.81 10.55
N PRO A 62 13.45 -14.07 9.81
CA PRO A 62 13.00 -13.13 8.80
C PRO A 62 12.44 -13.87 7.58
N GLN A 63 11.12 -14.02 7.56
CA GLN A 63 10.37 -14.73 6.53
C GLN A 63 9.56 -13.78 5.64
N VAL A 64 9.50 -14.14 4.36
CA VAL A 64 8.59 -13.54 3.39
C VAL A 64 7.71 -14.60 2.77
N ALA A 65 6.48 -14.23 2.42
CA ALA A 65 5.58 -15.11 1.72
C ALA A 65 4.80 -14.41 0.63
N PHE A 66 4.39 -15.18 -0.37
CA PHE A 66 3.58 -14.72 -1.48
C PHE A 66 2.13 -15.13 -1.27
N GLY A 67 1.21 -14.25 -1.65
CA GLY A 67 -0.21 -14.55 -1.66
C GLY A 67 -1.02 -13.44 -2.31
N PRO A 68 -2.35 -13.59 -2.38
CA PRO A 68 -3.23 -12.50 -2.80
C PRO A 68 -2.97 -11.27 -1.94
N TRP A 69 -2.98 -10.09 -2.56
CA TRP A 69 -2.99 -8.85 -1.81
C TRP A 69 -4.35 -8.66 -1.13
N ILE A 70 -4.35 -8.40 0.18
CA ILE A 70 -5.54 -8.26 1.00
C ILE A 70 -5.51 -6.89 1.67
N SER A 71 -6.53 -6.07 1.45
CA SER A 71 -6.62 -4.68 1.95
C SER A 71 -6.38 -4.61 3.47
N SER A 72 -7.10 -5.42 4.24
CA SER A 72 -7.03 -5.43 5.71
C SER A 72 -5.72 -5.98 6.29
N ARG A 73 -4.74 -6.35 5.46
CA ARG A 73 -3.45 -6.92 5.90
C ARG A 73 -2.25 -6.21 5.28
N ASP A 74 -2.35 -5.88 4.00
CA ASP A 74 -1.21 -5.61 3.11
C ASP A 74 -1.18 -4.15 2.61
N ASN A 75 -2.01 -3.27 3.17
CA ASN A 75 -2.13 -1.85 2.82
C ASN A 75 -1.05 -0.94 3.45
N MET A 76 -0.31 -1.42 4.45
CA MET A 76 0.73 -0.65 5.12
C MET A 76 2.09 -0.79 4.43
N GLY A 77 2.69 0.34 4.06
CA GLY A 77 4.04 0.35 3.47
C GLY A 77 4.08 -0.38 2.14
N MET A 78 3.21 -0.02 1.20
CA MET A 78 3.13 -0.73 -0.08
C MET A 78 4.29 -0.34 -0.99
N GLY A 79 5.13 -1.31 -1.36
CA GLY A 79 6.13 -1.17 -2.40
C GLY A 79 5.52 -1.42 -3.78
N ILE A 80 5.41 -0.38 -4.60
CA ILE A 80 4.92 -0.46 -5.98
C ILE A 80 6.06 -0.09 -6.93
N SER A 81 6.28 -0.91 -7.96
CA SER A 81 7.21 -0.58 -9.04
C SER A 81 6.49 0.08 -10.21
N ARG A 82 7.24 0.75 -11.08
CA ARG A 82 6.70 1.29 -12.35
C ARG A 82 6.04 0.22 -13.20
N SER A 83 6.64 -0.98 -13.26
CA SER A 83 6.10 -2.12 -14.00
C SER A 83 4.74 -2.57 -13.44
N MET A 84 4.63 -2.58 -12.11
CA MET A 84 3.37 -2.87 -11.42
C MET A 84 2.32 -1.78 -11.64
N TRP A 85 2.70 -0.50 -11.56
CA TRP A 85 1.82 0.63 -11.90
C TRP A 85 1.25 0.52 -13.32
N ASN A 86 2.08 0.16 -14.30
CA ASN A 86 1.65 -0.05 -15.68
C ASN A 86 0.61 -1.18 -15.82
N ARG A 87 0.63 -2.18 -14.93
CA ARG A 87 -0.42 -3.22 -14.86
C ARG A 87 -1.71 -2.73 -14.20
N ILE A 88 -1.62 -1.80 -13.24
CA ILE A 88 -2.78 -1.20 -12.56
C ILE A 88 -3.50 -0.22 -13.49
N LYS A 89 -2.75 0.53 -14.31
CA LYS A 89 -3.25 1.63 -15.15
C LYS A 89 -4.48 1.28 -16.02
N PRO A 90 -4.52 0.14 -16.74
CA PRO A 90 -5.72 -0.24 -17.51
C PRO A 90 -6.98 -0.45 -16.66
N CYS A 91 -6.82 -0.71 -15.36
CA CYS A 91 -7.90 -0.94 -14.42
C CYS A 91 -8.36 0.33 -13.69
N LEU A 92 -7.76 1.49 -13.94
CA LEU A 92 -8.13 2.73 -13.24
C LEU A 92 -9.58 3.17 -13.51
N ALA A 93 -10.16 2.81 -14.66
CA ALA A 93 -11.58 3.04 -14.89
C ALA A 93 -12.47 2.25 -13.92
N SER A 94 -12.11 0.98 -13.66
CA SER A 94 -12.78 0.15 -12.66
C SER A 94 -12.51 0.64 -11.24
N PHE A 95 -11.30 1.15 -10.97
CA PHE A 95 -10.95 1.76 -9.70
C PHE A 95 -11.85 2.97 -9.40
N CYS A 96 -11.97 3.89 -10.36
CA CYS A 96 -12.75 5.11 -10.18
C CYS A 96 -14.27 4.90 -10.12
N THR A 97 -14.79 3.76 -10.58
CA THR A 97 -16.24 3.50 -10.68
C THR A 97 -16.76 2.46 -9.69
N PHE A 98 -15.88 1.73 -9.01
CA PHE A 98 -16.26 0.82 -7.94
C PHE A 98 -16.80 1.61 -6.74
N ASP A 99 -17.94 1.21 -6.20
CA ASP A 99 -18.60 1.92 -5.09
C ASP A 99 -17.99 1.54 -3.74
N ASP A 100 -16.75 1.98 -3.51
CA ASP A 100 -16.05 1.88 -2.24
C ASP A 100 -15.09 3.06 -2.09
N TYR A 101 -15.33 3.91 -1.09
CA TYR A 101 -14.49 5.09 -0.86
C TYR A 101 -13.06 4.75 -0.37
N ASN A 102 -12.82 3.49 0.03
CA ASN A 102 -11.52 3.06 0.52
C ASN A 102 -10.65 2.62 -0.66
N TRP A 103 -9.51 3.29 -0.83
CA TRP A 103 -8.58 3.01 -1.92
C TRP A 103 -8.04 1.57 -1.88
N ASP A 104 -7.87 1.01 -0.69
CA ASP A 104 -7.32 -0.31 -0.45
C ASP A 104 -8.34 -1.41 -0.79
N TRP A 105 -9.59 -1.29 -0.35
CA TRP A 105 -10.67 -2.20 -0.75
C TRP A 105 -10.93 -2.14 -2.27
N THR A 106 -10.87 -0.96 -2.86
CA THR A 106 -10.96 -0.78 -4.32
C THR A 106 -9.78 -1.44 -5.04
N LEU A 107 -8.56 -1.32 -4.52
CA LEU A 107 -7.38 -1.99 -5.06
C LEU A 107 -7.52 -3.52 -5.00
N GLN A 108 -8.10 -4.05 -3.91
CA GLN A 108 -8.39 -5.48 -3.77
C GLN A 108 -9.39 -5.92 -4.85
N HIS A 109 -10.43 -5.12 -5.06
CA HIS A 109 -11.46 -5.38 -6.06
C HIS A 109 -10.86 -5.45 -7.46
N ILE A 110 -10.12 -4.43 -7.90
CA ILE A 110 -9.53 -4.43 -9.24
C ILE A 110 -8.45 -5.52 -9.39
N GLY A 111 -7.70 -5.80 -8.31
CA GLY A 111 -6.68 -6.84 -8.28
C GLY A 111 -7.26 -8.25 -8.45
N ALA A 112 -8.51 -8.45 -8.03
CA ALA A 112 -9.22 -9.73 -8.15
C ALA A 112 -10.02 -9.87 -9.45
N ASN A 113 -10.60 -8.76 -9.95
CA ASN A 113 -11.63 -8.76 -10.99
C ASN A 113 -11.22 -8.12 -12.31
N CYS A 114 -10.25 -7.20 -12.33
CA CYS A 114 -9.79 -6.53 -13.55
C CYS A 114 -8.40 -7.00 -14.00
N MET A 115 -7.49 -7.23 -13.04
CA MET A 115 -6.09 -7.52 -13.34
C MET A 115 -5.85 -8.98 -13.76
N LEU A 116 -5.00 -9.17 -14.77
CA LEU A 116 -4.47 -10.48 -15.19
C LEU A 116 -2.93 -10.43 -15.25
N PRO A 117 -2.21 -11.36 -14.58
CA PRO A 117 -2.70 -12.24 -13.52
C PRO A 117 -3.28 -11.45 -12.33
N ARG A 118 -3.96 -12.12 -11.40
CA ARG A 118 -4.50 -11.46 -10.20
C ARG A 118 -3.39 -10.80 -9.37
N LEU A 119 -3.76 -9.77 -8.62
CA LEU A 119 -2.81 -9.03 -7.80
C LEU A 119 -2.31 -9.88 -6.63
N GLU A 120 -1.00 -10.11 -6.62
CA GLU A 120 -0.29 -10.75 -5.53
C GLU A 120 0.58 -9.75 -4.76
N ALA A 121 0.90 -10.12 -3.53
CA ALA A 121 1.82 -9.39 -2.70
C ALA A 121 2.81 -10.32 -1.99
N MET A 122 3.98 -9.78 -1.72
CA MET A 122 5.01 -10.41 -0.91
C MET A 122 5.05 -9.72 0.43
N GLN A 123 4.90 -10.53 1.46
CA GLN A 123 4.49 -10.10 2.80
C GLN A 123 5.58 -10.45 3.79
N LEU A 124 5.91 -9.50 4.64
CA LEU A 124 6.85 -9.70 5.74
C LEU A 124 6.12 -10.41 6.89
N LEU A 125 6.47 -11.68 7.15
CA LEU A 125 5.78 -12.49 8.14
C LEU A 125 6.28 -12.19 9.55
N LYS A 126 5.44 -11.51 10.35
CA LYS A 126 5.75 -11.16 11.75
C LYS A 126 7.08 -10.40 11.90
N GLN A 127 7.47 -9.61 10.91
CA GLN A 127 8.69 -8.79 11.00
C GLN A 127 8.45 -7.46 10.31
N THR A 128 7.42 -6.75 10.76
CA THR A 128 6.92 -5.52 10.13
C THR A 128 7.99 -4.43 10.12
N ARG A 129 8.09 -3.69 9.02
CA ARG A 129 8.93 -2.49 8.86
C ARG A 129 8.10 -1.21 8.87
N VAL A 130 6.78 -1.33 8.87
CA VAL A 130 5.85 -0.22 8.95
C VAL A 130 4.77 -0.56 9.98
N TYR A 131 4.69 0.23 11.05
CA TYR A 131 3.67 0.12 12.08
C TYR A 131 2.63 1.22 11.90
N HIS A 132 1.36 0.91 12.13
CA HIS A 132 0.28 1.91 12.16
C HIS A 132 0.11 2.46 13.57
N LEU A 133 0.41 3.74 13.74
CA LEU A 133 0.23 4.44 15.01
C LEU A 133 -1.20 4.95 15.20
N GLY A 134 -1.94 5.15 14.11
CA GLY A 134 -3.34 5.58 14.10
C GLY A 134 -4.30 4.63 14.80
N GLN A 135 -3.83 3.46 15.26
CA GLN A 135 -4.58 2.57 16.17
C GLN A 135 -4.98 3.27 17.49
N CYS A 136 -4.35 4.40 17.79
CA CYS A 136 -4.52 5.20 18.98
C CYS A 136 -4.81 6.64 18.57
N ASP A 137 -5.83 7.27 19.15
CA ASP A 137 -6.26 8.65 18.84
C ASP A 137 -6.66 8.90 17.36
N GLY A 138 -6.79 7.85 16.54
CA GLY A 138 -7.20 7.96 15.13
C GLY A 138 -8.71 8.05 14.92
N LEU A 139 -9.11 8.45 13.71
CA LEU A 139 -10.49 8.74 13.29
C LEU A 139 -11.51 7.63 13.63
N HIS A 140 -11.06 6.37 13.67
CA HIS A 140 -11.92 5.19 13.83
C HIS A 140 -11.76 4.45 15.17
N HIS A 141 -11.05 5.01 16.16
CA HIS A 141 -10.69 4.26 17.38
C HIS A 141 -11.50 4.63 18.63
N THR A 142 -11.92 3.58 19.34
CA THR A 142 -12.76 3.60 20.56
C THR A 142 -12.04 3.06 21.81
N ALA A 143 -10.75 2.71 21.70
CA ALA A 143 -10.00 2.14 22.82
C ALA A 143 -9.68 3.22 23.87
N ALA A 144 -10.22 3.05 25.08
CA ALA A 144 -9.90 3.91 26.21
C ALA A 144 -8.41 3.80 26.56
N ASN A 145 -7.74 4.96 26.76
CA ASN A 145 -6.35 5.08 27.19
C ASN A 145 -5.28 4.56 26.21
N CYS A 146 -5.43 4.80 24.90
CA CYS A 146 -4.27 4.72 24.01
C CYS A 146 -3.66 6.10 23.74
N SER A 147 -2.35 6.16 23.53
CA SER A 147 -1.64 7.39 23.13
C SER A 147 -0.66 7.04 22.03
N VAL A 148 -0.72 7.77 20.91
CA VAL A 148 0.24 7.66 19.80
C VAL A 148 1.69 7.72 20.31
N ARG A 149 1.96 8.64 21.25
CA ARG A 149 3.28 8.81 21.85
C ARG A 149 3.74 7.57 22.61
N LEU A 150 2.87 6.97 23.43
CA LEU A 150 3.21 5.77 24.21
C LEU A 150 3.42 4.57 23.28
N LEU A 151 2.61 4.45 22.23
CA LEU A 151 2.78 3.39 21.23
C LEU A 151 4.10 3.54 20.47
N ALA A 152 4.43 4.74 20.00
CA ALA A 152 5.71 5.02 19.35
C ALA A 152 6.90 4.72 20.28
N GLN A 153 6.84 5.16 21.55
CA GLN A 153 7.86 4.84 22.55
C GLN A 153 8.02 3.33 22.75
N LYS A 154 6.91 2.59 22.85
CA LYS A 154 6.94 1.12 22.98
C LYS A 154 7.61 0.47 21.77
N ILE A 155 7.25 0.89 20.55
CA ILE A 155 7.85 0.39 19.31
C ILE A 155 9.36 0.66 19.31
N THR A 156 9.77 1.90 19.61
CA THR A 156 11.19 2.27 19.69
C THR A 156 11.93 1.44 20.73
N GLN A 157 11.38 1.26 21.93
CA GLN A 157 12.00 0.43 22.98
C GLN A 157 12.15 -1.03 22.56
N THR A 158 11.14 -1.61 21.87
CA THR A 158 11.24 -2.97 21.33
C THR A 158 12.36 -3.07 20.30
N LEU A 159 12.42 -2.13 19.36
CA LEU A 159 13.40 -2.13 18.27
C LEU A 159 14.83 -1.79 18.74
N GLN A 160 14.99 -1.07 19.85
CA GLN A 160 16.28 -0.80 20.51
C GLN A 160 16.68 -1.87 21.54
N GLY A 161 15.77 -2.80 21.83
CA GLY A 161 15.97 -3.88 22.78
C GLY A 161 16.58 -5.12 22.12
N PRO A 162 16.19 -6.34 22.57
CA PRO A 162 16.72 -7.59 22.02
C PRO A 162 16.51 -7.77 20.51
N ASP A 163 15.49 -7.12 19.93
CA ASP A 163 15.18 -7.23 18.50
C ASP A 163 16.15 -6.43 17.61
N ALA A 164 16.87 -5.45 18.17
CA ALA A 164 17.86 -4.64 17.44
C ALA A 164 18.90 -5.51 16.72
N ALA A 165 19.33 -6.60 17.37
CA ALA A 165 20.33 -7.54 16.83
C ALA A 165 19.84 -8.34 15.60
N TYR A 166 18.54 -8.31 15.31
CA TYR A 166 17.93 -9.04 14.20
C TYR A 166 17.41 -8.11 13.09
N LEU A 167 17.58 -6.80 13.23
CA LEU A 167 17.43 -5.85 12.14
C LEU A 167 18.59 -6.00 11.15
N PHE A 168 18.40 -5.53 9.92
CA PHE A 168 19.37 -5.66 8.83
C PHE A 168 19.77 -7.12 8.51
N PRO A 169 18.82 -8.06 8.32
CA PRO A 169 19.15 -9.45 8.05
C PRO A 169 19.91 -9.61 6.72
N SER A 170 20.83 -10.56 6.60
CA SER A 170 21.57 -10.77 5.34
C SER A 170 20.78 -11.54 4.28
N LYS A 171 19.71 -12.25 4.69
CA LYS A 171 18.88 -13.09 3.83
C LYS A 171 17.45 -13.18 4.37
N LEU A 172 16.52 -13.50 3.47
CA LEU A 172 15.12 -13.75 3.81
C LEU A 172 14.78 -15.20 3.48
N LYS A 173 13.99 -15.83 4.33
CA LYS A 173 13.45 -17.17 4.07
C LYS A 173 12.10 -17.06 3.37
N ILE A 174 11.99 -17.68 2.20
CA ILE A 174 10.74 -17.71 1.45
C ILE A 174 9.85 -18.84 1.99
N THR A 175 8.59 -18.54 2.26
CA THR A 175 7.58 -19.51 2.67
C THR A 175 6.31 -19.33 1.85
N GLU A 176 5.49 -20.38 1.73
CA GLU A 176 4.17 -20.26 1.13
C GLU A 176 3.12 -19.93 2.20
N LEU A 177 2.18 -19.04 1.88
CA LEU A 177 1.00 -18.82 2.71
C LEU A 177 -0.15 -19.74 2.27
N HIS A 178 -0.96 -20.16 3.23
CA HIS A 178 -2.26 -20.72 2.90
C HIS A 178 -3.13 -19.66 2.22
N LYS A 179 -3.70 -20.04 1.07
CA LYS A 179 -4.64 -19.20 0.32
C LYS A 179 -5.86 -18.89 1.19
N SER A 180 -5.98 -17.65 1.67
CA SER A 180 -7.24 -17.14 2.19
C SER A 180 -8.09 -16.63 1.04
N GLY A 181 -9.38 -16.94 1.06
CA GLY A 181 -10.34 -16.37 0.12
C GLY A 181 -10.51 -14.87 0.36
N LEU A 182 -10.64 -14.10 -0.72
CA LEU A 182 -11.03 -12.70 -0.64
C LEU A 182 -12.46 -12.63 -0.10
N ARG A 183 -12.68 -11.86 0.96
CA ARG A 183 -13.99 -11.64 1.58
C ARG A 183 -14.19 -10.15 1.78
N GLY A 184 -15.43 -9.70 1.61
CA GLY A 184 -15.83 -8.31 1.87
C GLY A 184 -16.94 -7.90 0.92
N ARG A 185 -17.94 -7.20 1.45
CA ARG A 185 -18.87 -6.42 0.64
C ARG A 185 -18.28 -5.02 0.44
N PRO A 186 -18.56 -4.33 -0.68
CA PRO A 186 -18.16 -2.94 -0.84
C PRO A 186 -18.70 -2.10 0.32
N ASN A 187 -17.91 -1.13 0.78
CA ASN A 187 -18.31 -0.20 1.84
C ASN A 187 -19.29 0.88 1.34
N GLY A 188 -19.40 1.09 0.03
CA GLY A 188 -20.19 2.17 -0.57
C GLY A 188 -19.47 3.52 -0.49
N GLY A 189 -20.24 4.61 -0.60
CA GLY A 189 -19.75 5.98 -0.39
C GLY A 189 -18.95 6.58 -1.55
N TRP A 190 -18.96 5.94 -2.74
CA TRP A 190 -18.23 6.38 -3.94
C TRP A 190 -19.12 6.35 -5.20
N SER A 191 -20.43 6.53 -5.00
CA SER A 191 -21.43 6.51 -6.08
C SER A 191 -21.73 7.87 -6.68
N ASP A 192 -21.27 8.98 -6.08
CA ASP A 192 -21.43 10.32 -6.63
C ASP A 192 -20.67 10.45 -7.96
N LEU A 193 -21.37 10.90 -9.00
CA LEU A 193 -20.80 11.00 -10.35
C LEU A 193 -19.62 11.98 -10.41
N ARG A 194 -19.60 12.99 -9.53
CA ARG A 194 -18.53 14.00 -9.49
C ARG A 194 -17.22 13.41 -8.96
N ASP A 195 -17.29 12.55 -7.94
CA ASP A 195 -16.11 11.85 -7.41
C ASP A 195 -15.51 10.94 -8.49
N ARG A 196 -16.37 10.19 -9.18
CA ARG A 196 -15.96 9.30 -10.28
C ARG A 196 -15.36 10.08 -11.44
N ALA A 197 -15.98 11.18 -11.86
CA ALA A 197 -15.51 12.02 -12.96
C ALA A 197 -14.17 12.70 -12.63
N LEU A 198 -13.99 13.16 -11.38
CA LEU A 198 -12.72 13.74 -10.93
C LEU A 198 -11.61 12.67 -10.90
N CYS A 199 -11.90 11.49 -10.34
CA CYS A 199 -10.98 10.35 -10.35
C CYS A 199 -10.57 9.96 -11.78
N MET A 200 -11.55 9.83 -12.69
CA MET A 200 -11.30 9.52 -14.10
C MET A 200 -10.46 10.59 -14.79
N SER A 201 -10.65 11.85 -14.44
CA SER A 201 -9.84 12.94 -14.97
C SER A 201 -8.37 12.78 -14.60
N MET A 202 -8.09 12.51 -13.32
CA MET A 202 -6.73 12.24 -12.83
C MET A 202 -6.13 10.97 -13.44
N ALA A 203 -6.92 9.90 -13.59
CA ALA A 203 -6.47 8.63 -14.14
C ALA A 203 -6.08 8.70 -15.63
N THR A 204 -6.84 9.47 -16.41
CA THR A 204 -6.65 9.59 -17.87
C THR A 204 -5.75 10.76 -18.26
N GLY A 205 -5.57 11.73 -17.35
CA GLY A 205 -4.89 12.99 -17.65
C GLY A 205 -5.76 13.95 -18.49
N VAL A 206 -7.07 13.74 -18.55
CA VAL A 206 -8.01 14.52 -19.36
C VAL A 206 -9.25 14.85 -18.52
N TRP A 207 -9.59 16.14 -18.42
CA TRP A 207 -10.79 16.58 -17.71
C TRP A 207 -12.06 15.98 -18.32
N GLN A 208 -12.86 15.30 -17.48
CA GLN A 208 -14.16 14.78 -17.90
C GLN A 208 -15.17 15.92 -18.13
N PRO A 209 -16.12 15.79 -19.07
CA PRO A 209 -17.11 16.83 -19.38
C PRO A 209 -17.83 17.36 -18.14
N ASP A 210 -18.27 16.47 -17.26
CA ASP A 210 -18.96 16.82 -16.01
C ASP A 210 -18.11 17.73 -15.11
N ILE A 211 -16.79 17.53 -15.05
CA ILE A 211 -15.89 18.39 -14.25
C ILE A 211 -15.72 19.76 -14.90
N ILE A 212 -15.65 19.82 -16.24
CA ILE A 212 -15.57 21.08 -16.97
C ILE A 212 -16.85 21.90 -16.74
N GLU A 213 -18.01 21.25 -16.72
CA GLU A 213 -19.31 21.90 -16.49
C GLU A 213 -19.47 22.37 -15.03
N TYR A 214 -19.24 21.47 -14.06
CA TYR A 214 -19.55 21.76 -12.65
C TYR A 214 -18.41 22.46 -11.89
N ALA A 215 -17.17 22.38 -12.36
CA ALA A 215 -16.01 22.97 -11.70
C ALA A 215 -14.99 23.60 -12.70
N PRO A 216 -15.43 24.54 -13.57
CA PRO A 216 -14.59 25.08 -14.64
C PRO A 216 -13.30 25.75 -14.14
N HIS A 217 -13.34 26.34 -12.94
CA HIS A 217 -12.19 26.98 -12.29
C HIS A 217 -11.05 25.99 -11.96
N LEU A 218 -11.36 24.72 -11.68
CA LEU A 218 -10.33 23.68 -11.51
C LEU A 218 -9.59 23.42 -12.82
N THR A 219 -10.34 23.38 -13.93
CA THR A 219 -9.82 23.01 -15.26
C THR A 219 -8.98 24.11 -15.92
N GLN A 220 -9.21 25.37 -15.56
CA GLN A 220 -8.49 26.53 -16.12
C GLN A 220 -7.09 26.72 -15.54
N HIS A 221 -6.88 26.33 -14.28
CA HIS A 221 -5.64 26.61 -13.55
C HIS A 221 -4.81 25.37 -13.22
N SER A 222 -5.37 24.17 -13.36
CA SER A 222 -4.70 22.92 -13.02
C SER A 222 -4.47 22.08 -14.27
N ALA A 223 -3.21 21.82 -14.59
CA ALA A 223 -2.83 20.80 -15.56
C ALA A 223 -2.86 19.41 -14.91
N LEU A 224 -3.41 18.41 -15.61
CA LEU A 224 -3.39 17.00 -15.23
C LEU A 224 -2.14 16.29 -15.76
#